data_AF-A0A484T3U2-F1
#
_entry.id   AF-A0A484T3U2-F1
#
_cell.length_a   1.000
_cell.length_b   1.000
_cell.length_c   1.000
_cell.angle_alpha   90.00
_cell.angle_beta   90.00
_cell.angle_gamma   90.00
#
_symmetry.space_group_name_H-M   'P 1'
#
loop_
_entity.id
_entity.type
_entity.pdbx_description
1 polymer ?
#
loop_
_entity_poly.entity_id
_entity_poly.type
_entity_poly.pdbx_seq_one_letter_code
_entity_poly.pdbx_strand_id
1 'polypeptide(L)'
;MVLLYPQPTLFTKHTLVPFNEAGQRLGQALASDERLQKLAVEYGYRTADTQQFTTFITEKNLRAPAMLVDVVDPPSYEMLENMIRGIETRMQ
;
A
#
# COMPACT_ATOMS: atom_id res chain seq x y z
N MET A 1 32.28 11.11 5.67
CA MET A 1 31.19 10.40 4.96
C MET A 1 29.98 10.41 5.88
N VAL A 2 28.86 11.00 5.49
CA VAL A 2 27.66 11.12 6.35
C VAL A 2 26.62 10.15 5.81
N LEU A 3 26.10 9.29 6.68
CA LEU A 3 25.08 8.31 6.33
C LEU A 3 23.70 8.98 6.47
N LEU A 4 23.04 9.23 5.34
CA LEU A 4 21.70 9.81 5.31
C LEU A 4 20.66 8.70 5.46
N TYR A 5 19.81 8.80 6.49
CA TYR A 5 18.61 7.97 6.62
C TYR A 5 17.39 8.85 6.38
N PRO A 6 16.94 8.99 5.12
CA PRO A 6 15.75 9.78 4.83
C PRO A 6 14.54 9.12 5.49
N GLN A 7 13.89 9.87 6.39
CA GLN A 7 12.57 9.49 6.89
C GLN A 7 11.53 10.03 5.90
N PRO A 8 10.72 9.17 5.26
CA PRO A 8 9.64 9.65 4.41
C PRO A 8 8.64 10.42 5.26
N THR A 9 8.28 11.62 4.82
CA THR A 9 7.25 12.44 5.46
C THR A 9 5.84 11.93 5.16
N LEU A 10 5.67 11.15 4.09
CA LEU A 10 4.41 10.59 3.63
C LEU A 10 4.66 9.21 3.01
N PHE A 11 3.87 8.23 3.41
CA PHE A 11 3.79 6.92 2.80
C PHE A 11 2.53 6.83 1.95
N THR A 12 2.70 6.45 0.68
CA THR A 12 1.59 6.24 -0.26
C THR A 12 1.34 4.75 -0.43
N LYS A 13 0.09 4.32 -0.20
CA LYS A 13 -0.34 2.95 -0.50
C LYS A 13 -0.42 2.77 -2.01
N HIS A 14 0.10 1.65 -2.50
CA HIS A 14 -0.05 1.27 -3.91
C HIS A 14 -1.45 0.70 -4.15
N THR A 15 -2.20 1.31 -5.05
CA THR A 15 -3.55 0.88 -5.42
C THR A 15 -3.58 0.40 -6.86
N LEU A 16 -4.11 -0.81 -7.08
CA LEU A 16 -4.38 -1.35 -8.41
C LEU A 16 -5.87 -1.20 -8.73
N VAL A 17 -6.19 -0.56 -9.85
CA VAL A 17 -7.56 -0.47 -10.38
C VAL A 17 -7.62 -1.32 -11.65
N PRO A 18 -8.26 -2.50 -11.62
CA PRO A 18 -8.31 -3.38 -12.78
C PRO A 18 -9.39 -2.91 -13.79
N PHE A 19 -9.03 -2.87 -15.07
CA PHE A 19 -9.96 -2.53 -16.17
C PHE A 19 -10.45 -3.74 -16.97
N ASN A 20 -9.95 -4.94 -16.67
CA ASN A 20 -10.33 -6.18 -17.33
C ASN A 20 -10.14 -7.38 -16.39
N GLU A 21 -10.61 -8.56 -16.80
CA GLU A 21 -10.52 -9.79 -16.02
C GLU A 21 -9.08 -10.19 -15.68
N ALA A 22 -8.12 -9.96 -16.59
CA ALA A 22 -6.72 -10.27 -16.33
C ALA A 22 -6.15 -9.39 -15.20
N GLY A 23 -6.49 -8.10 -15.20
CA GLY A 23 -6.16 -7.17 -14.13
C GLY A 23 -6.81 -7.57 -12.80
N GLN A 24 -8.04 -8.06 -12.82
CA GLN A 24 -8.71 -8.53 -11.62
C GLN A 24 -8.02 -9.76 -11.03
N ARG A 25 -7.65 -10.73 -11.87
CA ARG A 25 -6.86 -11.90 -11.45
C ARG A 25 -5.51 -11.49 -10.87
N LEU A 26 -4.84 -10.51 -11.47
CA LEU A 26 -3.59 -9.97 -10.96
C LEU A 26 -3.79 -9.35 -9.57
N GLY A 27 -4.81 -8.52 -9.40
CA GLY A 27 -5.12 -7.90 -8.11
C GLY A 27 -5.41 -8.92 -7.01
N GLN A 28 -6.15 -9.98 -7.34
CA GLN A 28 -6.39 -11.09 -6.41
C GLN A 28 -5.08 -11.80 -6.03
N ALA A 29 -4.24 -12.15 -7.01
CA ALA A 29 -2.96 -12.81 -6.75
C ALA A 29 -2.04 -11.93 -5.88
N LEU A 30 -1.93 -10.64 -6.19
CA LEU A 30 -1.16 -9.67 -5.40
C LEU A 30 -1.71 -9.43 -3.98
N ALA A 31 -2.95 -9.84 -3.70
CA ALA A 31 -3.55 -9.70 -2.37
C ALA A 31 -3.53 -11.00 -1.55
N SER A 32 -3.54 -12.17 -2.19
CA SER A 32 -3.74 -13.46 -1.49
C SER A 32 -2.71 -14.55 -1.77
N ASP A 33 -1.88 -14.46 -2.82
CA ASP A 33 -0.84 -15.47 -3.04
C ASP A 33 0.32 -15.27 -2.05
N GLU A 34 0.55 -16.27 -1.19
CA GLU A 34 1.56 -16.20 -0.13
C GLU A 34 2.98 -15.95 -0.64
N ARG A 35 3.34 -16.46 -1.82
CA ARG A 35 4.68 -16.26 -2.39
C ARG A 35 4.83 -14.82 -2.86
N LEU A 36 3.77 -14.25 -3.46
CA LEU A 36 3.76 -12.84 -3.84
C LEU A 36 3.78 -11.92 -2.61
N GLN A 37 3.07 -12.26 -1.54
CA GLN A 37 3.13 -11.49 -0.27
C GLN A 37 4.55 -11.47 0.31
N LYS A 38 5.21 -12.63 0.39
CA LYS A 38 6.59 -12.75 0.88
C LYS A 38 7.55 -11.94 0.03
N LEU A 39 7.45 -12.07 -1.29
CA LEU A 39 8.27 -11.32 -2.23
C LEU A 39 8.06 -9.81 -2.06
N ALA A 40 6.81 -9.35 -1.92
CA ALA A 40 6.49 -7.95 -1.69
C ALA A 40 7.18 -7.41 -0.42
N VAL A 41 7.14 -8.17 0.68
CA VAL A 41 7.84 -7.84 1.93
C VAL A 41 9.36 -7.75 1.73
N GLU A 42 9.97 -8.69 1.00
CA GLU A 42 11.40 -8.67 0.68
C GLU A 42 11.82 -7.40 -0.08
N TYR A 43 10.97 -6.91 -0.99
CA TYR A 43 11.18 -5.65 -1.71
C TYR A 43 10.71 -4.41 -0.95
N GLY A 44 10.31 -4.54 0.32
CA GLY A 44 9.96 -3.43 1.19
C GLY A 44 8.52 -2.91 1.06
N TYR A 45 7.64 -3.60 0.32
CA TYR A 45 6.21 -3.26 0.29
C TYR A 45 5.57 -3.53 1.66
N ARG A 46 4.52 -2.77 1.95
CA ARG A 46 3.64 -2.98 3.11
C ARG A 46 2.39 -3.71 2.65
N THR A 47 2.33 -5.00 2.94
CA THR A 47 1.19 -5.87 2.65
C THR A 47 0.12 -5.75 3.75
N ALA A 48 -1.03 -6.41 3.56
CA ALA A 48 -2.07 -6.47 4.58
C ALA A 48 -1.63 -7.25 5.85
N ASP A 49 -0.69 -8.18 5.69
CA ASP A 49 -0.12 -8.96 6.78
C ASP A 49 1.08 -8.23 7.41
N THR A 50 0.79 -7.44 8.45
CA THR A 50 1.81 -6.69 9.20
C THR A 50 2.76 -7.60 9.99
N GLN A 51 2.35 -8.84 10.29
CA GLN A 51 3.16 -9.79 11.03
C GLN A 51 4.28 -10.34 10.14
N GLN A 52 4.00 -10.68 8.88
CA GLN A 52 5.03 -11.09 7.92
C GLN A 52 6.13 -10.05 7.74
N PHE A 53 5.75 -8.76 7.64
CA PHE A 53 6.72 -7.68 7.55
C PHE A 53 7.57 -7.58 8.82
N THR A 54 6.94 -7.65 10.00
CA THR A 54 7.64 -7.56 11.29
C THR A 54 8.63 -8.71 11.47
N THR A 55 8.23 -9.95 11.14
CA THR A 55 9.10 -11.11 11.17
C THR A 55 10.31 -10.93 10.25
N PHE A 56 10.09 -10.48 9.01
CA PHE A 56 11.17 -10.26 8.04
C PHE A 56 12.22 -9.24 8.54
N ILE A 57 11.80 -8.10 9.08
CA ILE A 57 12.74 -7.09 9.57
C ILE A 57 13.51 -7.56 10.82
N THR A 58 12.87 -8.34 11.70
CA THR A 58 13.52 -8.93 12.86
C THR A 58 14.57 -9.97 12.45
N GLU A 59 14.23 -10.87 11.53
CA GLU A 59 15.15 -11.89 11.02
C GLU A 59 16.37 -11.27 10.32
N LYS A 60 16.16 -10.17 9.60
CA LYS A 60 17.23 -9.47 8.88
C LYS A 60 17.97 -8.43 9.75
N ASN A 61 17.62 -8.28 11.02
CA ASN A 61 18.14 -7.25 11.92
C ASN A 61 18.06 -5.82 11.33
N LEU A 62 16.99 -5.55 10.58
CA LEU A 62 16.75 -4.26 9.95
C LEU A 62 15.99 -3.34 10.90
N ARG A 63 16.37 -2.05 10.90
CA ARG A 63 15.66 -1.01 11.66
C ARG A 63 14.61 -0.37 10.76
N ALA A 64 13.36 -0.82 10.88
CA ALA A 64 12.21 -0.22 10.21
C ALA A 64 11.01 -0.16 11.16
N PRO A 65 10.16 0.88 11.05
CA PRO A 65 8.93 0.95 11.82
C PRO A 65 7.95 -0.14 11.37
N ALA A 66 7.40 -0.89 12.34
CA ALA A 66 6.40 -1.94 12.10
C ALA A 66 5.05 -1.34 11.66
N MET A 67 4.73 -0.15 12.15
CA MET A 67 3.53 0.60 11.79
C MET A 67 3.94 1.98 11.28
N LEU A 68 3.38 2.38 10.15
CA LEU A 68 3.59 3.70 9.58
C LEU A 68 2.48 4.63 10.08
N VAL A 69 2.86 5.75 10.68
CA VAL A 69 1.93 6.79 11.16
C VAL A 69 1.73 7.89 10.13
N ASP A 70 2.74 8.14 9.30
CA ASP A 70 2.74 9.19 8.27
C ASP A 70 2.16 8.66 6.95
N VAL A 71 0.93 8.16 6.96
CA VAL A 71 0.27 7.57 5.79
C VAL A 71 -0.79 8.50 5.24
N VAL A 72 -0.80 8.70 3.92
CA VAL A 72 -1.95 9.34 3.24
C VAL A 72 -2.94 8.24 2.89
N ASP A 73 -3.99 8.12 3.68
CA ASP A 73 -5.09 7.24 3.35
C ASP A 73 -5.94 7.83 2.21
N PRO A 74 -6.50 6.97 1.33
CA PRO A 74 -7.49 7.43 0.37
C PRO A 74 -8.68 8.06 1.11
N PRO A 75 -9.39 9.01 0.47
CA PRO A 75 -10.58 9.60 1.07
C PRO A 75 -11.58 8.51 1.49
N SER A 76 -12.33 8.78 2.57
CA SER A 76 -13.39 7.86 3.00
C SER A 76 -14.40 7.62 1.88
N TYR A 77 -15.11 6.50 1.93
CA TYR A 77 -16.19 6.19 0.97
C TYR A 77 -17.16 7.36 0.81
N GLU A 78 -17.59 7.95 1.93
CA GLU A 78 -18.48 9.12 1.93
C GLU A 78 -17.86 10.32 1.21
N MET A 79 -16.58 10.59 1.43
CA MET A 79 -15.89 11.68 0.75
C MET A 79 -15.76 11.39 -0.75
N LEU A 80 -15.43 10.16 -1.14
CA LEU A 80 -15.38 9.76 -2.55
C LEU A 80 -16.73 9.94 -3.24
N GLU A 81 -17.82 9.51 -2.61
CA GLU A 81 -19.19 9.69 -3.11
C GLU A 81 -19.53 11.17 -3.31
N ASN A 82 -19.19 12.02 -2.33
CA ASN A 82 -19.37 13.46 -2.43
C ASN A 82 -18.56 14.08 -3.58
N MET A 83 -17.32 13.61 -3.79
CA MET A 83 -16.48 14.05 -4.90
C MET A 83 -17.08 13.63 -6.26
N ILE A 84 -17.57 12.39 -6.38
CA ILE A 84 -18.21 11.87 -7.60
C ILE A 84 -19.44 12.72 -7.94
N ARG A 85 -20.35 12.93 -6.99
CA ARG A 85 -21.55 13.78 -7.19
C ARG A 85 -21.19 15.20 -7.60
N GLY A 86 -20.13 15.76 -7.01
CA GLY A 86 -19.64 17.09 -7.35
C GLY A 86 -19.12 17.19 -8.78
N ILE A 87 -18.46 16.15 -9.29
CA ILE A 87 -18.00 16.07 -10.69
C ILE A 87 -19.19 15.89 -11.63
N GLU A 88 -20.11 14.97 -11.35
CA GLU A 88 -21.32 14.73 -12.15
C GLU A 88 -22.12 16.02 -12.36
N THR A 89 -22.31 16.80 -11.29
CA THR A 89 -23.05 18.08 -11.34
C THR A 89 -22.35 19.12 -12.22
N ARG A 90 -21.01 19.10 -12.33
CA ARG A 90 -20.24 20.05 -13.16
C ARG A 90 -20.10 19.63 -14.62
N MET A 91 -20.30 18.34 -14.91
CA MET A 91 -20.18 17.79 -16.26
C MET A 91 -21.53 17.69 -17.00
N GLN A 92 -22.64 18.01 -16.32
CA GLN A 92 -23.94 18.32 -16.93
C GLN A 92 -24.00 19.77 -17.39
#